data_AF-A0A0G2ZGE4-F1
#
_entry.id   AF-A0A0G2ZGE4-F1
#
_cell.length_a   1.000
_cell.length_b   1.000
_cell.length_c   1.000
_cell.angle_alpha   90.00
_cell.angle_beta   90.00
_cell.angle_gamma   90.00
#
_symmetry.space_group_name_H-M   'P 1'
#
loop_
_entity.id
_entity.type
_entity.pdbx_description
1 polymer ?
#
loop_
_entity_poly.entity_id
_entity_poly.type
_entity_poly.pdbx_seq_one_letter_code
_entity_poly.pdbx_strand_id
1 'polypeptide(L)'
;MKNYAHIIYDDETYFSPKRISFDHRTRTGIMVAWSEEQAQELLEKKYWKCLSAYALEAAMKRKLVFERKHSDTNILYFKYMLEIPEMLEAYYEPDTIETISSHFSLREISEEIFKMMRNYELGSLNFNDHFLNEWLMAKLESGSPQLSPQEKKKLEKELMRYIELFVSKILWSVYSGNLNDFRKDLSAIVYLFTELYDSGRENGRGGTE
;
A
#
# COMPACT_ATOMS: atom_id res chain seq x y z
N MET A 1 4.04 -9.76 -15.00
CA MET A 1 5.19 -9.15 -14.28
C MET A 1 4.63 -8.47 -13.05
N LYS A 2 5.28 -8.59 -11.89
CA LYS A 2 4.93 -7.78 -10.73
C LYS A 2 5.04 -6.31 -11.14
N ASN A 3 3.96 -5.54 -10.99
CA ASN A 3 3.89 -4.14 -11.43
C ASN A 3 4.61 -3.18 -10.47
N TYR A 4 5.61 -3.67 -9.73
CA TYR A 4 6.38 -2.89 -8.79
C TYR A 4 7.57 -2.24 -9.48
N ALA A 5 7.70 -0.93 -9.30
CA ALA A 5 8.83 -0.15 -9.70
C ALA A 5 9.46 0.50 -8.48
N HIS A 6 10.79 0.56 -8.45
CA HIS A 6 11.54 1.14 -7.34
C HIS A 6 12.60 2.09 -7.88
N ILE A 7 12.68 3.27 -7.29
CA ILE A 7 13.68 4.28 -7.60
C ILE A 7 14.36 4.63 -6.29
N ILE A 8 15.68 4.48 -6.25
CA ILE A 8 16.51 4.87 -5.11
C ILE A 8 17.13 6.21 -5.47
N TYR A 9 17.03 7.19 -4.59
CA TYR A 9 17.43 8.55 -4.92
C TYR A 9 17.86 9.33 -3.69
N ASP A 10 18.59 10.39 -3.94
CA ASP A 10 18.79 11.49 -3.02
C ASP A 10 18.55 12.82 -3.76
N ASP A 11 19.12 13.90 -3.26
CA ASP A 11 18.86 15.23 -3.79
C ASP A 11 19.68 15.53 -5.07
N GLU A 12 20.69 14.71 -5.41
CA GLU A 12 21.62 14.92 -6.54
C GLU A 12 21.60 13.79 -7.57
N THR A 13 21.25 12.57 -7.17
CA THR A 13 21.42 11.34 -7.95
C THR A 13 20.23 10.39 -7.80
N TYR A 14 20.05 9.51 -8.78
CA TYR A 14 19.04 8.46 -8.74
C TYR A 14 19.55 7.16 -9.38
N PHE A 15 18.97 6.06 -8.94
CA PHE A 15 19.32 4.71 -9.31
C PHE A 15 18.06 3.85 -9.45
N SER A 16 18.01 3.04 -10.50
CA SER A 16 17.07 1.92 -10.58
C SER A 16 17.80 0.65 -10.15
N PRO A 17 17.24 -0.18 -9.26
CA PRO A 17 17.80 -1.48 -8.96
C PRO A 17 17.48 -2.46 -10.10
N LYS A 18 18.38 -3.42 -10.36
CA LYS A 18 18.08 -4.54 -11.25
C LYS A 18 17.00 -5.44 -10.66
N ARG A 19 17.07 -5.66 -9.35
CA ARG A 19 16.05 -6.33 -8.54
C ARG A 19 16.10 -5.82 -7.11
N ILE A 20 14.95 -5.73 -6.47
CA ILE A 20 14.86 -5.42 -5.04
C ILE A 20 13.74 -6.27 -4.43
N SER A 21 13.94 -6.70 -3.19
CA SER A 21 12.97 -7.50 -2.43
C SER A 21 12.95 -7.00 -0.99
N PHE A 22 11.74 -6.83 -0.46
CA PHE A 22 11.48 -6.32 0.88
C PHE A 22 10.91 -7.44 1.76
N ASP A 23 11.43 -7.56 2.97
CA ASP A 23 10.89 -8.35 4.06
C ASP A 23 10.29 -7.40 5.11
N HIS A 24 8.96 -7.37 5.15
CA HIS A 24 8.19 -6.53 6.07
C HIS A 24 8.31 -6.93 7.52
N ARG A 25 8.46 -8.23 7.79
CA ARG A 25 8.51 -8.73 9.16
C ARG A 25 9.74 -8.22 9.90
N THR A 26 10.86 -8.12 9.20
CA THR A 26 12.14 -7.69 9.80
C THR A 26 12.59 -6.30 9.36
N ARG A 27 11.81 -5.59 8.52
CA ARG A 27 12.15 -4.28 7.96
C ARG A 27 13.49 -4.26 7.23
N THR A 28 13.73 -5.31 6.46
CA THR A 28 15.00 -5.54 5.76
C THR A 28 14.78 -5.98 4.33
N GLY A 29 15.83 -6.04 3.52
CA GLY A 29 15.69 -6.56 2.18
C GLY A 29 17.02 -6.78 1.49
N ILE A 30 16.92 -7.24 0.26
CA ILE A 30 18.06 -7.50 -0.62
C ILE A 30 17.83 -6.75 -1.92
N MET A 31 18.89 -6.12 -2.41
CA MET A 31 18.93 -5.45 -3.69
C MET A 31 20.08 -5.99 -4.53
N VAL A 32 19.83 -6.14 -5.83
CA VAL A 32 20.83 -6.42 -6.85
C VAL A 32 21.04 -5.14 -7.66
N ALA A 33 22.26 -4.60 -7.61
CA ALA A 33 22.68 -3.48 -8.44
C ALA A 33 22.95 -3.93 -9.89
N TRP A 34 23.02 -2.98 -10.81
CA TRP A 34 23.41 -3.23 -12.20
C TRP A 34 24.93 -3.42 -12.37
N SER A 35 25.73 -2.84 -11.48
CA SER A 35 27.20 -2.92 -11.48
C SER A 35 27.80 -2.78 -10.07
N GLU A 36 29.08 -3.14 -9.95
CA GLU A 36 29.82 -3.07 -8.68
C GLU A 36 30.03 -1.61 -8.25
N GLU A 37 30.25 -0.73 -9.22
CA GLU A 37 30.38 0.73 -9.04
C GLU A 37 29.10 1.29 -8.42
N GLN A 38 27.93 0.97 -8.99
CA GLN A 38 26.64 1.38 -8.43
C GLN A 38 26.45 0.83 -7.00
N ALA A 39 26.81 -0.43 -6.76
CA ALA A 39 26.72 -1.01 -5.43
C ALA A 39 27.63 -0.30 -4.42
N GLN A 40 28.82 0.13 -4.86
CA GLN A 40 29.76 0.86 -4.04
C GLN A 40 29.24 2.27 -3.71
N GLU A 41 28.74 3.02 -4.69
CA GLU A 41 28.14 4.35 -4.47
C GLU A 41 26.98 4.30 -3.45
N LEU A 42 26.13 3.28 -3.54
CA LEU A 42 25.01 3.10 -2.62
C LEU A 42 25.45 2.83 -1.17
N LEU A 43 26.67 2.32 -0.95
CA LEU A 43 27.25 2.09 0.39
C LEU A 43 27.93 3.33 0.99
N GLU A 44 28.27 4.33 0.17
CA GLU A 44 28.99 5.53 0.64
C GLU A 44 28.11 6.44 1.50
N LYS A 45 26.79 6.43 1.27
CA LYS A 45 25.85 7.28 1.99
C LYS A 45 25.21 6.52 3.16
N LYS A 46 25.01 7.25 4.27
CA LYS A 46 24.37 6.71 5.49
C LYS A 46 22.94 6.22 5.23
N TYR A 47 22.22 6.86 4.32
CA TYR A 47 20.87 6.47 3.94
C TYR A 47 20.51 6.95 2.54
N TRP A 48 19.50 6.31 1.96
CA TRP A 48 18.89 6.65 0.68
C TRP A 48 17.38 6.77 0.82
N LYS A 49 16.74 7.57 -0.04
CA LYS A 49 15.29 7.54 -0.21
C LYS A 49 14.95 6.49 -1.27
N CYS A 50 13.85 5.78 -1.10
CA CYS A 50 13.33 4.85 -2.09
C CYS A 50 11.86 5.13 -2.32
N LEU A 51 11.53 5.53 -3.55
CA LEU A 51 10.17 5.60 -4.03
C LEU A 51 9.80 4.23 -4.61
N SER A 52 8.80 3.60 -4.03
CA SER A 52 8.23 2.35 -4.51
C SER A 52 6.84 2.61 -5.05
N ALA A 53 6.53 2.11 -6.24
CA ALA A 53 5.25 2.31 -6.90
C ALA A 53 4.70 0.98 -7.41
N TYR A 54 3.37 0.83 -7.41
CA TYR A 54 2.66 -0.34 -7.93
C TYR A 54 1.66 0.11 -8.98
N ALA A 55 1.82 -0.35 -10.23
CA ALA A 55 0.85 -0.24 -11.33
C ALA A 55 0.18 1.15 -11.53
N LEU A 56 0.83 2.25 -11.13
CA LEU A 56 0.21 3.59 -10.96
C LEU A 56 -0.94 3.65 -9.93
N GLU A 57 -1.31 2.54 -9.30
CA GLU A 57 -2.32 2.42 -8.24
C GLU A 57 -1.85 3.11 -6.96
N ALA A 58 -0.60 2.91 -6.57
CA ALA A 58 -0.14 3.41 -5.28
C ALA A 58 1.37 3.62 -5.25
N ALA A 59 1.83 4.47 -4.35
CA ALA A 59 3.24 4.67 -4.11
C ALA A 59 3.54 4.92 -2.63
N MET A 60 4.73 4.49 -2.21
CA MET A 60 5.24 4.65 -0.85
C MET A 60 6.71 5.07 -0.88
N LYS A 61 7.08 5.97 0.03
CA LYS A 61 8.47 6.33 0.29
C LYS A 61 9.03 5.54 1.46
N ARG A 62 10.31 5.19 1.33
CA ARG A 62 11.08 4.47 2.34
C ARG A 62 12.43 5.09 2.48
N LYS A 63 13.00 4.99 3.67
CA LYS A 63 14.41 5.29 3.93
C LYS A 63 15.18 3.97 3.99
N LEU A 64 16.17 3.79 3.12
CA LEU A 64 17.02 2.60 3.06
C LEU A 64 18.39 2.88 3.67
N VAL A 65 18.96 1.88 4.34
CA VAL A 65 20.35 1.88 4.82
C VAL A 65 21.00 0.60 4.31
N PHE A 66 21.96 0.74 3.39
CA PHE A 66 22.64 -0.41 2.78
C PHE A 66 23.80 -0.90 3.64
N GLU A 67 23.99 -2.21 3.64
CA GLU A 67 25.09 -2.93 4.29
C GLU A 67 25.60 -4.02 3.33
N ARG A 68 26.91 -4.25 3.29
CA ARG A 68 27.47 -5.38 2.54
C ARG A 68 27.54 -6.61 3.44
N LYS A 69 26.80 -7.65 3.07
CA LYS A 69 26.76 -8.95 3.79
C LYS A 69 27.08 -10.16 2.92
N HIS A 70 27.13 -9.99 1.61
CA HIS A 70 27.39 -11.06 0.66
C HIS A 70 28.79 -10.94 0.08
N SER A 71 29.39 -12.07 -0.32
CA SER A 71 30.65 -12.09 -1.09
C SER A 71 30.48 -11.63 -2.53
N ASP A 72 29.23 -11.54 -3.01
CA ASP A 72 28.89 -10.97 -4.31
C ASP A 72 28.84 -9.46 -4.19
N THR A 73 29.71 -8.80 -4.93
CA THR A 73 29.89 -7.35 -4.98
C THR A 73 28.64 -6.62 -5.46
N ASN A 74 27.75 -7.24 -6.23
CA ASN A 74 26.55 -6.59 -6.76
C ASN A 74 25.32 -6.72 -5.84
N ILE A 75 25.40 -7.52 -4.77
CA ILE A 75 24.28 -7.78 -3.87
C ILE A 75 24.45 -6.95 -2.59
N LEU A 76 23.46 -6.09 -2.32
CA LEU A 76 23.40 -5.29 -1.11
C LEU A 76 22.26 -5.77 -0.21
N TYR A 77 22.56 -5.90 1.08
CA TYR A 77 21.54 -6.00 2.10
C TYR A 77 21.11 -4.60 2.51
N PHE A 78 19.87 -4.42 2.92
CA PHE A 78 19.45 -3.15 3.51
C PHE A 78 18.48 -3.34 4.68
N LYS A 79 18.49 -2.36 5.58
CA LYS A 79 17.38 -2.08 6.51
C LYS A 79 16.57 -0.93 5.95
N TYR A 80 15.28 -0.88 6.26
CA TYR A 80 14.44 0.23 5.85
C TYR A 80 13.47 0.71 6.92
N MET A 81 13.04 1.95 6.77
CA MET A 81 11.97 2.57 7.55
C MET A 81 10.90 3.08 6.61
N LEU A 82 9.64 2.92 6.99
CA LEU A 82 8.51 3.52 6.29
C LEU A 82 8.39 5.00 6.68
N GLU A 83 7.96 5.84 5.73
CA GLU A 83 7.61 7.25 6.01
C GLU A 83 6.13 7.42 6.38
N ILE A 84 5.50 6.38 6.92
CA ILE A 84 4.12 6.36 7.42
C ILE A 84 4.08 5.69 8.81
N PRO A 85 3.05 5.94 9.64
CA PRO A 85 2.95 5.34 10.97
C PRO A 85 2.95 3.81 10.97
N GLU A 86 3.82 3.18 11.78
CA GLU A 86 3.98 1.72 11.82
C GLU A 86 2.70 0.97 12.24
N MET A 87 1.86 1.59 13.08
CA MET A 87 0.61 0.98 13.58
C MET A 87 -0.40 0.67 12.46
N LEU A 88 -0.24 1.25 11.27
CA LEU A 88 -1.11 0.96 10.12
C LEU A 88 -1.10 -0.52 9.74
N GLU A 89 0.02 -1.22 9.94
CA GLU A 89 0.13 -2.65 9.64
C GLU A 89 -0.78 -3.50 10.51
N ALA A 90 -1.03 -3.09 11.76
CA ALA A 90 -1.93 -3.80 12.67
C ALA A 90 -3.40 -3.74 12.22
N TYR A 91 -3.72 -2.85 11.28
CA TYR A 91 -5.06 -2.69 10.72
C TYR A 91 -5.24 -3.38 9.36
N TYR A 92 -4.21 -4.05 8.84
CA TYR A 92 -4.33 -4.86 7.63
C TYR A 92 -5.26 -6.05 7.87
N GLU A 93 -6.33 -6.13 7.09
CA GLU A 93 -7.33 -7.21 7.15
C GLU A 93 -7.31 -8.02 5.84
N PRO A 94 -6.65 -9.19 5.79
CA PRO A 94 -6.36 -9.90 4.54
C PRO A 94 -7.62 -10.27 3.75
N ASP A 95 -8.65 -10.81 4.42
CA ASP A 95 -9.89 -11.24 3.76
C ASP A 95 -10.65 -10.05 3.12
N THR A 96 -10.66 -8.90 3.80
CA THR A 96 -11.29 -7.66 3.33
C THR A 96 -10.56 -7.17 2.08
N ILE A 97 -9.22 -7.08 2.15
CA ILE A 97 -8.37 -6.61 1.05
C ILE A 97 -8.44 -7.56 -0.15
N GLU A 98 -8.38 -8.87 0.05
CA GLU A 98 -8.49 -9.87 -1.00
C GLU A 98 -9.85 -9.78 -1.71
N THR A 99 -10.94 -9.70 -0.93
CA THR A 99 -12.29 -9.62 -1.49
C THR A 99 -12.44 -8.35 -2.33
N ILE A 100 -12.06 -7.18 -1.82
CA ILE A 100 -12.22 -5.91 -2.56
C ILE A 100 -11.31 -5.87 -3.80
N SER A 101 -10.04 -6.24 -3.66
CA SER A 101 -9.05 -6.19 -4.75
C SER A 101 -9.38 -7.13 -5.91
N SER A 102 -10.23 -8.14 -5.69
CA SER A 102 -10.73 -9.03 -6.74
C SER A 102 -11.79 -8.37 -7.64
N HIS A 103 -12.39 -7.26 -7.20
CA HIS A 103 -13.47 -6.57 -7.90
C HIS A 103 -13.15 -5.10 -8.24
N PHE A 104 -12.31 -4.44 -7.45
CA PHE A 104 -12.05 -3.00 -7.55
C PHE A 104 -10.58 -2.67 -7.33
N SER A 105 -10.16 -1.50 -7.85
CA SER A 105 -8.93 -0.86 -7.41
C SER A 105 -9.06 -0.42 -5.94
N LEU A 106 -8.12 -0.86 -5.09
CA LEU A 106 -8.05 -0.38 -3.70
C LEU A 106 -7.81 1.12 -3.64
N ARG A 107 -7.05 1.68 -4.59
CA ARG A 107 -6.80 3.12 -4.68
C ARG A 107 -8.09 3.88 -4.91
N GLU A 108 -8.86 3.48 -5.92
CA GLU A 108 -10.13 4.11 -6.28
C GLU A 108 -11.08 4.14 -5.08
N ILE A 109 -11.31 2.99 -4.44
CA ILE A 109 -12.19 2.90 -3.27
C ILE A 109 -11.68 3.78 -2.13
N SER A 110 -10.37 3.80 -1.87
CA SER A 110 -9.80 4.61 -0.79
C SER A 110 -9.89 6.12 -1.07
N GLU A 111 -9.72 6.56 -2.32
CA GLU A 111 -9.90 7.94 -2.74
C GLU A 111 -11.37 8.39 -2.61
N GLU A 112 -12.31 7.51 -2.95
CA GLU A 112 -13.73 7.77 -2.78
C GLU A 112 -14.11 7.88 -1.29
N ILE A 113 -13.60 6.99 -0.44
CA ILE A 113 -13.77 7.08 1.02
C ILE A 113 -13.24 8.41 1.55
N PHE A 114 -12.02 8.80 1.15
CA PHE A 114 -11.47 10.10 1.53
C PHE A 114 -12.34 11.27 1.05
N LYS A 115 -12.85 11.23 -0.19
CA LYS A 115 -13.74 12.26 -0.72
C LYS A 115 -15.04 12.36 0.07
N MET A 116 -15.63 11.22 0.45
CA MET A 116 -16.83 11.17 1.29
C MET A 116 -16.57 11.83 2.65
N MET A 117 -15.46 11.50 3.32
CA MET A 117 -15.08 12.12 4.60
C MET A 117 -14.84 13.63 4.47
N ARG A 118 -14.16 14.06 3.41
CA ARG A 118 -13.89 15.48 3.16
C ARG A 118 -15.17 16.27 2.88
N ASN A 119 -16.09 15.70 2.11
CA ASN A 119 -17.37 16.33 1.84
C ASN A 119 -18.21 16.46 3.12
N TYR A 120 -18.17 15.46 3.99
CA TYR A 120 -18.80 15.52 5.31
C TYR A 120 -18.18 16.62 6.19
N GLU A 121 -16.85 16.72 6.25
CA GLU A 121 -16.15 17.81 6.98
C GLU A 121 -16.53 19.20 6.47
N LEU A 122 -16.72 19.35 5.16
CA LEU A 122 -17.12 20.61 4.53
C LEU A 122 -18.62 20.92 4.66
N GLY A 123 -19.42 20.00 5.23
CA GLY A 123 -20.87 20.13 5.35
C GLY A 123 -21.62 20.01 4.01
N SER A 124 -20.97 19.49 2.96
CA SER A 124 -21.60 19.23 1.66
C SER A 124 -22.28 17.86 1.58
N LEU A 125 -22.01 16.99 2.56
CA LEU A 125 -22.76 15.76 2.82
C LEU A 125 -23.26 15.78 4.26
N ASN A 126 -24.53 15.45 4.45
CA ASN A 126 -25.14 15.19 5.74
C ASN A 126 -25.45 13.70 5.90
N PHE A 127 -25.52 13.24 7.15
CA PHE A 127 -25.82 11.83 7.47
C PHE A 127 -27.17 11.35 6.90
N ASN A 128 -28.13 12.26 6.74
CA ASN A 128 -29.47 11.95 6.23
C ASN A 128 -29.53 11.80 4.71
N ASP A 129 -28.43 12.06 3.98
CA ASP A 129 -28.45 12.15 2.52
C ASP A 129 -28.43 10.78 1.83
N HIS A 130 -28.52 9.67 2.58
CA HIS A 130 -28.46 8.29 2.07
C HIS A 130 -27.25 7.97 1.16
N PHE A 131 -26.26 8.87 1.08
CA PHE A 131 -25.16 8.83 0.10
C PHE A 131 -24.36 7.53 0.18
N LEU A 132 -24.16 6.99 1.38
CA LEU A 132 -23.39 5.77 1.57
C LEU A 132 -24.10 4.57 0.93
N ASN A 133 -25.42 4.51 1.08
CA ASN A 133 -26.24 3.46 0.48
C ASN A 133 -26.24 3.60 -1.05
N GLU A 134 -26.38 4.82 -1.57
CA GLU A 134 -26.32 5.08 -3.02
C GLU A 134 -24.97 4.69 -3.61
N TRP A 135 -23.88 5.05 -2.93
CA TRP A 135 -22.52 4.68 -3.33
C TRP A 135 -22.32 3.15 -3.32
N LEU A 136 -22.76 2.46 -2.25
CA LEU A 136 -22.69 1.00 -2.17
C LEU A 136 -23.47 0.33 -3.29
N MET A 137 -24.72 0.75 -3.53
CA MET A 137 -25.55 0.20 -4.60
C MET A 137 -24.89 0.42 -5.97
N ALA A 138 -24.38 1.63 -6.22
CA ALA A 138 -23.67 1.93 -7.45
C ALA A 138 -22.43 1.04 -7.64
N LYS A 139 -21.64 0.76 -6.59
CA LYS A 139 -20.49 -0.15 -6.67
C LYS A 139 -20.91 -1.60 -6.92
N LEU A 140 -21.94 -2.09 -6.23
CA LEU A 140 -22.44 -3.46 -6.41
C LEU A 140 -23.05 -3.68 -7.81
N GLU A 141 -23.62 -2.65 -8.42
CA GLU A 141 -24.19 -2.70 -9.77
C GLU A 141 -23.13 -2.55 -10.86
N SER A 142 -22.23 -1.58 -10.73
CA SER A 142 -21.23 -1.26 -11.76
C SER A 142 -20.01 -2.17 -11.75
N GLY A 143 -19.55 -2.58 -10.57
CA GLY A 143 -18.29 -3.30 -10.41
C GLY A 143 -18.37 -4.77 -10.76
N SER A 144 -19.56 -5.36 -10.73
CA SER A 144 -19.70 -6.82 -10.77
C SER A 144 -21.12 -7.30 -11.14
N PRO A 145 -21.55 -7.07 -12.39
CA PRO A 145 -22.89 -7.43 -12.87
C PRO A 145 -23.19 -8.94 -12.83
N GLN A 146 -22.17 -9.79 -12.69
CA GLN A 146 -22.28 -11.26 -12.74
C GLN A 146 -22.22 -11.96 -11.37
N LEU A 147 -22.13 -11.23 -10.25
CA LEU A 147 -22.05 -11.87 -8.93
C LEU A 147 -23.39 -12.47 -8.52
N SER A 148 -23.33 -13.66 -7.92
CA SER A 148 -24.46 -14.27 -7.22
C SER A 148 -24.92 -13.39 -6.04
N PRO A 149 -26.18 -13.53 -5.58
CA PRO A 149 -26.67 -12.78 -4.42
C PRO A 149 -25.80 -12.94 -3.17
N GLN A 150 -25.19 -14.11 -2.97
CA GLN A 150 -24.31 -14.38 -1.83
C GLN A 150 -22.98 -13.63 -1.95
N GLU A 151 -22.39 -13.61 -3.14
CA GLU A 151 -21.14 -12.88 -3.40
C GLU A 151 -21.35 -11.37 -3.29
N LYS A 152 -22.48 -10.84 -3.79
CA LYS A 152 -22.84 -9.43 -3.60
C LYS A 152 -22.94 -9.06 -2.13
N LYS A 153 -23.61 -9.88 -1.32
CA LYS A 153 -23.72 -9.67 0.13
C LYS A 153 -22.37 -9.73 0.84
N LYS A 154 -21.48 -10.63 0.41
CA LYS A 154 -20.10 -10.70 0.93
C LYS A 154 -19.34 -9.42 0.58
N LEU A 155 -19.37 -9.01 -0.68
CA LEU A 155 -18.68 -7.81 -1.16
C LEU A 155 -19.18 -6.54 -0.46
N GLU A 156 -20.50 -6.39 -0.31
CA GLU A 156 -21.12 -5.29 0.43
C GLU A 156 -20.58 -5.21 1.86
N LYS A 157 -20.55 -6.35 2.57
CA LYS A 157 -20.02 -6.43 3.93
C LYS A 157 -18.55 -6.02 4.00
N GLU A 158 -17.72 -6.51 3.08
CA GLU A 158 -16.28 -6.19 3.09
C GLU A 158 -16.02 -4.73 2.67
N LEU A 159 -16.80 -4.16 1.75
CA LEU A 159 -16.73 -2.72 1.42
C LEU A 159 -17.06 -1.86 2.65
N MET A 160 -18.13 -2.20 3.38
CA MET A 160 -18.48 -1.51 4.63
C MET A 160 -17.39 -1.62 5.68
N ARG A 161 -16.79 -2.81 5.82
CA ARG A 161 -15.69 -3.05 6.73
C ARG A 161 -14.44 -2.24 6.36
N TYR A 162 -14.17 -2.08 5.06
CA TYR A 162 -13.07 -1.25 4.57
C TYR A 162 -13.31 0.25 4.81
N ILE A 163 -14.55 0.72 4.68
CA ILE A 163 -14.93 2.08 5.09
C ILE A 163 -14.70 2.28 6.59
N GLU A 164 -15.21 1.37 7.42
CA GLU A 164 -15.06 1.43 8.88
C GLU A 164 -13.57 1.42 9.28
N LEU A 165 -12.76 0.58 8.64
CA LEU A 165 -11.32 0.54 8.81
C LEU A 165 -10.69 1.91 8.57
N PHE A 166 -10.99 2.55 7.44
CA PHE A 166 -10.42 3.85 7.08
C PHE A 166 -10.90 4.99 7.98
N VAL A 167 -12.18 5.00 8.34
CA VAL A 167 -12.77 6.06 9.17
C VAL A 167 -12.39 5.87 10.63
N SER A 168 -12.77 4.75 11.24
CA SER A 168 -12.71 4.55 12.69
C SER A 168 -11.31 4.19 13.16
N LYS A 169 -10.61 3.31 12.43
CA LYS A 169 -9.29 2.84 12.86
C LYS A 169 -8.20 3.77 12.33
N ILE A 170 -8.13 4.00 11.03
CA ILE A 170 -7.02 4.76 10.43
C ILE A 170 -7.16 6.26 10.73
N LEU A 171 -8.21 6.93 10.26
CA LEU A 171 -8.35 8.38 10.44
C LEU A 171 -8.37 8.78 11.92
N TRP A 172 -9.22 8.16 12.74
CA TRP A 172 -9.35 8.55 14.14
C TRP A 172 -8.22 8.02 15.04
N SER A 173 -7.83 6.76 14.93
CA SER A 173 -6.84 6.20 15.87
C SER A 173 -5.39 6.51 15.49
N VAL A 174 -5.08 6.68 14.20
CA VAL A 174 -3.71 6.99 13.72
C VAL A 174 -3.52 8.49 13.55
N TYR A 175 -4.45 9.15 12.86
CA TYR A 175 -4.33 10.57 12.50
C TYR A 175 -5.12 11.51 13.40
N SER A 176 -5.77 11.01 14.46
CA SER A 176 -6.56 11.83 15.41
C SER A 176 -7.62 12.70 14.73
N GLY A 177 -8.20 12.23 13.63
CA GLY A 177 -9.20 12.97 12.85
C GLY A 177 -8.61 13.99 11.87
N ASN A 178 -7.29 14.14 11.77
CA ASN A 178 -6.64 15.07 10.85
C ASN A 178 -6.69 14.53 9.40
N LEU A 179 -7.67 15.01 8.64
CA LEU A 179 -7.87 14.61 7.24
C LEU A 179 -6.71 15.04 6.32
N ASN A 180 -5.98 16.11 6.63
CA ASN A 180 -4.87 16.57 5.79
C ASN A 180 -3.67 15.63 5.87
N ASP A 181 -3.33 15.16 7.07
CA ASP A 181 -2.22 14.21 7.23
C ASP A 181 -2.61 12.83 6.73
N PHE A 182 -3.84 12.39 7.01
CA PHE A 182 -4.38 11.16 6.42
C PHE A 182 -4.33 11.19 4.88
N ARG A 183 -4.70 12.32 4.25
CA ARG A 183 -4.63 12.49 2.79
C ARG A 183 -3.22 12.30 2.24
N LYS A 184 -2.20 12.84 2.91
CA LYS A 184 -0.80 12.75 2.45
C LYS A 184 -0.35 11.30 2.39
N ASP A 185 -0.81 10.50 3.35
CA ASP A 185 -0.37 9.11 3.51
C ASP A 185 -1.29 8.09 2.82
N LEU A 186 -2.44 8.52 2.30
CA LEU A 186 -3.44 7.65 1.66
C LEU A 186 -2.84 6.72 0.60
N SER A 187 -2.02 7.25 -0.31
CA SER A 187 -1.38 6.44 -1.35
C SER A 187 -0.40 5.42 -0.78
N ALA A 188 0.34 5.79 0.27
CA ALA A 188 1.28 4.91 0.93
C ALA A 188 0.59 3.81 1.74
N ILE A 189 -0.56 4.10 2.36
CA ILE A 189 -1.43 3.12 3.04
C ILE A 189 -1.92 2.08 2.02
N VAL A 190 -2.46 2.52 0.89
CA VAL A 190 -2.93 1.62 -0.18
C VAL A 190 -1.78 0.76 -0.70
N TYR A 191 -0.61 1.37 -0.92
CA TYR A 191 0.59 0.64 -1.35
C TYR A 191 0.96 -0.45 -0.33
N LEU A 192 1.02 -0.11 0.96
CA LEU A 192 1.34 -1.04 2.05
C LEU A 192 0.38 -2.23 2.06
N PHE A 193 -0.93 -2.00 2.03
CA PHE A 193 -1.92 -3.08 2.03
C PHE A 193 -1.83 -3.95 0.78
N THR A 194 -1.55 -3.35 -0.39
CA THR A 194 -1.34 -4.10 -1.64
C THR A 194 -0.12 -5.01 -1.54
N GLU A 195 0.98 -4.49 -1.00
CA GLU A 195 2.23 -5.24 -0.86
C GLU A 195 2.14 -6.36 0.19
N LEU A 196 1.45 -6.13 1.30
CA LEU A 196 1.17 -7.17 2.31
C LEU A 196 0.30 -8.29 1.72
N TYR A 197 -0.72 -7.93 0.94
CA TYR A 197 -1.56 -8.90 0.22
C TYR A 197 -0.75 -9.76 -0.74
N ASP A 198 0.06 -9.14 -1.60
CA ASP A 198 0.89 -9.89 -2.56
C ASP A 198 1.91 -10.80 -1.85
N SER A 199 2.52 -10.32 -0.77
CA SER A 199 3.48 -11.11 0.03
C SER A 199 2.81 -12.34 0.67
N GLY A 200 1.57 -12.20 1.15
CA GLY A 200 0.79 -13.31 1.71
C GLY A 200 0.48 -14.40 0.69
N ARG A 201 0.17 -14.03 -0.55
CA ARG A 201 -0.11 -15.00 -1.64
C ARG A 201 1.11 -15.80 -2.04
N GLU A 202 2.30 -15.21 -2.00
CA GLU A 202 3.54 -15.91 -2.35
C GLU A 202 3.92 -16.96 -1.30
N ASN A 203 3.74 -16.64 -0.03
CA ASN A 203 3.98 -17.61 1.05
C ASN A 203 2.97 -18.77 1.03
N GLY A 204 1.71 -18.52 0.62
CA GLY A 204 0.68 -19.55 0.46
C GLY A 204 0.87 -20.48 -0.75
N ARG A 205 1.72 -20.09 -1.72
CA ARG A 205 2.04 -20.91 -2.92
C ARG A 205 3.29 -21.77 -2.75
N GLY A 206 4.03 -21.66 -1.65
CA GLY A 206 5.21 -22.48 -1.35
C GLY A 206 4.91 -23.91 -0.85
N GLY A 207 3.69 -24.40 -1.03
CA GLY A 207 3.18 -25.64 -0.45
C GLY A 207 2.61 -26.63 -1.45
N THR A 208 3.14 -26.71 -2.67
CA THR A 208 3.00 -27.86 -3.57
C THR A 208 3.92 -27.64 -4.78
N GLU A 209 5.18 -28.08 -4.69
CA GLU A 209 5.90 -28.78 -5.78
C GLU A 209 6.85 -29.79 -5.15
#